data_AF-A0A962IXE7-F1
#
_entry.id   AF-A0A962IXE7-F1
#
_cell.length_a   1.000
_cell.length_b   1.000
_cell.length_c   1.000
_cell.angle_alpha   90.00
_cell.angle_beta   90.00
_cell.angle_gamma   90.00
#
_symmetry.space_group_name_H-M   'P 1'
#
loop_
_entity.id
_entity.type
_entity.pdbx_description
1 polymer ?
#
loop_
_entity_poly.entity_id
_entity_poly.type
_entity_poly.pdbx_seq_one_letter_code
_entity_poly.pdbx_strand_id
1 'polypeptide(L)' 'MKRSFASLSVFLLSLLFTTLLHAAPEIGDPAPEFSLPGSDGKNYTLSQFRGKQWVAIAFFPKAFTGG' A
#
# COMPACT_ATOMS: atom_id res chain seq x y z
N MET A 1 -27.50 11.38 30.76
CA MET A 1 -26.41 11.86 29.86
C MET A 1 -25.20 10.91 29.73
N LYS A 2 -25.23 9.64 30.19
CA LYS A 2 -24.06 8.73 30.12
C LYS A 2 -24.05 7.75 28.92
N ARG A 3 -25.17 7.63 28.19
CA ARG A 3 -25.33 6.66 27.09
C ARG A 3 -24.79 7.15 25.73
N SER A 4 -24.66 8.46 25.55
CA SER A 4 -24.17 9.07 24.29
C SER A 4 -22.65 8.97 24.10
N PHE A 5 -21.88 8.91 25.19
CA PHE A 5 -20.41 8.82 25.13
C PHE A 5 -19.94 7.41 24.73
N ALA A 6 -20.65 6.36 25.14
CA ALA A 6 -20.29 4.98 24.80
C ALA A 6 -20.42 4.70 23.29
N SER A 7 -21.47 5.20 22.64
CA SER A 7 -21.67 5.02 21.19
C SER A 7 -20.64 5.77 20.35
N LEU A 8 -20.18 6.95 20.81
CA LEU A 8 -19.14 7.70 20.10
C LEU A 8 -17.77 7.03 20.21
N SER A 9 -17.42 6.47 21.38
CA SER A 9 -16.18 5.70 21.55
C SER A 9 -16.17 4.42 20.70
N VAL A 10 -17.29 3.70 20.60
CA VAL A 10 -17.38 2.50 19.74
C VAL A 10 -17.23 2.87 18.26
N PHE A 11 -17.84 3.99 17.84
CA PHE A 11 -17.70 4.48 16.46
C PHE A 11 -16.25 4.90 16.15
N LEU A 12 -15.61 5.66 17.04
CA LEU A 12 -14.20 6.07 16.89
C LEU A 12 -13.25 4.86 16.84
N LEU A 13 -13.50 3.85 17.68
CA LEU A 13 -12.71 2.63 17.71
C LEU A 13 -12.88 1.80 16.43
N SER A 14 -14.08 1.78 15.84
CA SER A 14 -14.34 1.11 14.57
C SER A 14 -13.63 1.77 13.37
N LEU A 15 -13.57 3.11 13.35
CA LEU A 15 -12.83 3.86 12.32
C LEU A 15 -11.32 3.61 12.40
N LEU A 16 -10.76 3.49 13.61
CA LEU A 16 -9.34 3.15 13.82
C LEU A 16 -9.00 1.72 13.40
N PHE A 17 -9.94 0.79 13.48
CA PHE A 17 -9.72 -0.61 13.10
C PHE A 17 -9.70 -0.80 11.57
N THR A 18 -10.50 -0.02 10.83
CA THR A 18 -10.55 -0.08 9.36
C THR A 18 -9.27 0.41 8.67
N THR A 19 -8.43 1.20 9.33
CA THR A 19 -7.18 1.72 8.72
C THR A 19 -5.98 0.77 8.86
N LEU A 20 -6.07 -0.26 9.71
CA LEU A 20 -4.93 -1.14 10.04
C LEU A 20 -4.84 -2.41 9.18
N LEU A 21 -5.91 -2.76 8.45
CA LEU A 21 -5.97 -3.96 7.62
C LEU A 21 -5.82 -3.59 6.14
N HIS A 22 -4.61 -3.28 5.70
CA HIS A 22 -4.29 -3.34 4.27
C HIS A 22 -4.04 -4.81 3.90
N ALA A 23 -5.06 -5.45 3.33
CA ALA A 23 -4.93 -6.80 2.76
C ALA A 23 -3.92 -6.80 1.60
N ALA A 24 -3.26 -7.92 1.38
CA ALA A 24 -2.41 -8.10 0.20
C ALA A 24 -3.28 -8.01 -1.07
N PRO A 25 -2.78 -7.41 -2.16
CA PRO A 25 -3.53 -7.35 -3.42
C PRO A 25 -3.82 -8.76 -3.96
N GLU A 26 -5.04 -8.96 -4.47
CA GLU A 26 -5.45 -10.19 -5.13
C GLU A 26 -5.33 -10.07 -6.66
N ILE A 27 -5.52 -11.19 -7.37
CA ILE A 27 -5.50 -11.21 -8.83
C ILE A 27 -6.69 -10.41 -9.36
N GLY A 28 -6.41 -9.43 -10.22
CA GLY A 28 -7.43 -8.54 -10.80
C GLY A 28 -7.59 -7.22 -10.07
N ASP A 29 -7.06 -7.10 -8.85
CA ASP A 29 -7.02 -5.82 -8.15
C ASP A 29 -6.08 -4.84 -8.87
N PRO A 30 -6.39 -3.54 -8.84
CA PRO A 30 -5.43 -2.52 -9.22
C PRO A 30 -4.18 -2.62 -8.34
N ALA A 31 -3.01 -2.67 -8.98
CA ALA A 31 -1.74 -2.64 -8.26
C ALA A 31 -1.63 -1.35 -7.40
N PRO A 32 -1.16 -1.45 -6.13
CA PRO A 32 -1.01 -0.28 -5.27
C PRO A 32 -0.06 0.77 -5.86
N GLU A 33 -0.40 2.04 -5.74
CA GLU A 33 0.52 3.11 -6.13
C GLU A 33 1.75 3.14 -5.21
N PHE A 34 2.92 3.29 -5.83
CA PHE A 34 4.17 3.56 -5.14
C PHE A 34 5.01 4.55 -5.93
N SER A 35 5.91 5.22 -5.21
CA SER A 35 6.96 6.07 -5.76
C SER A 35 8.28 5.64 -5.14
N LEU A 36 9.25 5.24 -5.97
CA LEU A 36 10.54 4.75 -5.50
C LEU A 36 11.70 5.44 -6.23
N PRO A 37 12.82 5.70 -5.55
CA PRO A 37 14.03 6.15 -6.19
C PRO A 37 14.66 5.00 -6.99
N GLY A 38 15.05 5.28 -8.23
CA GLY A 38 15.86 4.41 -9.05
C GLY A 38 17.36 4.57 -8.76
N SER A 39 18.15 3.61 -9.22
CA SER A 39 19.62 3.68 -9.12
C SER A 39 20.26 4.80 -9.95
N ASP A 40 19.47 5.43 -10.84
CA ASP A 40 19.84 6.60 -11.63
C ASP A 40 19.56 7.94 -10.91
N GLY A 41 19.05 7.89 -9.68
CA GLY A 41 18.70 9.06 -8.88
C GLY A 41 17.36 9.71 -9.24
N LYS A 42 16.57 9.12 -10.15
CA LYS A 42 15.23 9.59 -10.49
C LYS A 42 14.17 8.88 -9.67
N ASN A 43 13.05 9.54 -9.40
CA ASN A 43 11.88 8.88 -8.82
C ASN A 43 10.96 8.36 -9.92
N TYR A 44 10.50 7.13 -9.74
CA TYR A 44 9.55 6.46 -10.61
C TYR A 44 8.26 6.17 -9.87
N THR A 45 7.12 6.47 -10.50
CA THR A 45 5.79 6.14 -9.98
C THR A 45 5.14 5.06 -10.84
N LEU A 46 4.40 4.14 -10.22
CA LEU A 46 3.73 3.07 -10.96
C LEU A 46 2.78 3.63 -12.04
N SER A 47 2.07 4.71 -11.72
CA SER A 47 1.19 5.45 -12.64
C SER A 47 1.85 5.90 -13.95
N GLN A 48 3.16 6.15 -13.98
CA GLN A 48 3.86 6.55 -15.21
C GLN A 48 3.80 5.51 -16.33
N PHE A 49 3.66 4.23 -15.96
CA PHE A 49 3.72 3.08 -16.87
C PHE A 49 2.34 2.54 -17.27
N ARG A 50 1.26 2.95 -16.58
CA ARG A 50 -0.11 2.50 -16.86
C ARG A 50 -0.49 2.73 -18.33
N GLY A 51 -0.96 1.68 -19.00
CA GLY A 51 -1.38 1.72 -20.41
C GLY A 51 -0.25 1.89 -21.44
N LYS A 52 1.02 1.96 -20.99
CA LYS A 52 2.17 2.10 -21.89
C LYS A 52 2.97 0.81 -22.01
N GLN A 53 3.08 0.06 -20.92
CA GLN A 53 3.80 -1.21 -20.87
C GLN A 53 3.37 -2.06 -19.68
N TRP A 54 3.68 -3.35 -19.74
CA TRP A 54 3.54 -4.26 -18.62
C TRP A 54 4.68 -4.04 -17.61
N VAL A 55 4.39 -4.22 -16.32
CA VAL A 55 5.35 -4.04 -15.22
C VAL A 55 5.42 -5.32 -14.40
N ALA A 56 6.64 -5.81 -14.16
CA ALA A 56 6.92 -6.90 -13.23
C ALA A 56 7.65 -6.36 -12.01
N ILE A 57 7.20 -6.76 -10.81
CA ILE A 57 7.81 -6.35 -9.54
C ILE A 57 8.46 -7.57 -8.90
N ALA A 58 9.75 -7.47 -8.59
CA ALA A 58 10.51 -8.51 -7.92
C ALA A 58 11.16 -7.95 -6.66
N PHE A 59 11.02 -8.68 -5.55
CA PHE A 59 11.68 -8.38 -4.29
C PHE A 59 12.81 -9.38 -4.06
N PHE A 60 13.96 -8.89 -3.61
CA PHE A 60 15.10 -9.72 -3.21
C PHE A 60 15.65 -9.23 -1.86
N PRO A 61 16.25 -10.11 -1.02
CA PRO A 61 16.61 -9.75 0.35
C PRO A 61 17.67 -8.65 0.45
N LYS A 62 18.69 -8.71 -0.42
CA LYS A 62 19.82 -7.78 -0.41
C LYS A 62 20.52 -7.75 -1.77
N ALA A 63 21.00 -6.57 -2.15
CA ALA A 63 21.77 -6.41 -3.38
C ALA A 63 23.16 -7.05 -3.24
N PHE A 64 23.72 -7.54 -4.35
CA PHE A 64 25.08 -8.11 -4.42
C PHE A 64 25.33 -9.31 -3.50
N THR A 65 24.29 -10.10 -3.22
CA THR A 65 24.42 -11.39 -2.52
C THR A 65 24.06 -12.55 -3.44
N GLY A 66 24.69 -13.71 -3.22
CA GLY A 66 24.20 -14.96 -3.78
C GLY A 66 22.85 -15.33 -3.16
N GLY A 67 22.00 -16.00 -3.95
CA GLY A 67 20.77 -16.62 -3.46
C GLY A 67 21.03 -17.92 -2.73
#